data_AF-A0A8J5R7Y9-F1
#
_entry.id   AF-A0A8J5R7Y9-F1
#
_cell.length_a   1.000
_cell.length_b   1.000
_cell.length_c   1.000
_cell.angle_alpha   90.00
_cell.angle_beta   90.00
_cell.angle_gamma   90.00
#
_symmetry.space_group_name_H-M   'P 1'
#
loop_
_entity.id
_entity.type
_entity.pdbx_description
1 polymer ?
#
loop_
_entity_poly.entity_id
_entity_poly.type
_entity_poly.pdbx_seq_one_letter_code
_entity_poly.pdbx_strand_id
1 'polypeptide(L)'
;MELRRTNVEVDKLKDKIARPPNLDTAVIKLQQKTRNIHIGFIFDGNQQLLQLICLLLSSTPAGKLYKGWQDFGSELGLTREQLLCIEYNFKGLQDPTYYVLLTFAQLSESTIDKLLIACRDIKRFDVINRIIGPLDVFIDKLSVDPHCQGIQRPKTLPRVPLVLKPLISENICSTNPPIKKLSSLNSTSQKKKVNERSYGSIVMLTFTKDGEDISRNICQIFRKQNPKIGVLILQEQEKFVYSRVEEFIDDCFKQVNYIIPILTTGYINHINNLTNNHDEENLVSNLDHKYVKYLYSLMRFEYCKNNCHNDRIRCIVPNENLLDVIKADLHPCLQAWFKYSDIDPFTKNILLKKF
;
A
#
# COMPACT_ATOMS: atom_id res chain seq x y z
N MET A 1 -41.26 -48.25 -3.70
CA MET A 1 -41.88 -47.30 -4.66
C MET A 1 -41.65 -45.83 -4.27
N GLU A 2 -41.32 -45.54 -3.00
CA GLU A 2 -41.03 -44.18 -2.50
C GLU A 2 -39.69 -43.58 -2.95
N LEU A 3 -38.62 -44.39 -3.07
CA LEU A 3 -37.29 -43.93 -3.53
C LEU A 3 -37.26 -43.33 -4.95
N ARG A 4 -38.21 -43.68 -5.81
CA ARG A 4 -38.30 -43.10 -7.17
C ARG A 4 -39.05 -41.76 -7.19
N ARG A 5 -39.92 -41.47 -6.21
CA ARG A 5 -40.68 -40.21 -6.15
C ARG A 5 -39.80 -39.05 -5.63
N THR A 6 -38.95 -39.32 -4.66
CA THR A 6 -38.00 -38.33 -4.10
C THR A 6 -36.97 -37.87 -5.13
N ASN A 7 -36.46 -38.74 -6.00
CA ASN A 7 -35.52 -38.33 -7.06
C ASN A 7 -36.16 -37.40 -8.10
N VAL A 8 -37.44 -37.63 -8.46
CA VAL A 8 -38.15 -36.77 -9.42
C VAL A 8 -38.43 -35.39 -8.86
N GLU A 9 -38.71 -35.27 -7.55
CA GLU A 9 -38.87 -33.98 -6.89
C GLU A 9 -37.55 -33.23 -6.71
N VAL A 10 -36.47 -33.93 -6.38
CA VAL A 10 -35.12 -33.35 -6.29
C VAL A 10 -34.64 -32.85 -7.66
N ASP A 11 -34.88 -33.59 -8.75
CA ASP A 11 -34.48 -33.16 -10.08
C ASP A 11 -35.35 -31.99 -10.60
N LYS A 12 -36.65 -31.96 -10.27
CA LYS A 12 -37.51 -30.78 -10.52
C LYS A 12 -37.09 -29.55 -9.70
N LEU A 13 -36.49 -29.74 -8.52
CA LEU A 13 -35.92 -28.65 -7.72
C LEU A 13 -34.59 -28.17 -8.29
N LYS A 14 -33.75 -29.05 -8.84
CA LYS A 14 -32.50 -28.67 -9.53
C LYS A 14 -32.75 -27.84 -10.78
N ASP A 15 -33.80 -28.13 -11.55
CA ASP A 15 -34.18 -27.34 -12.72
C ASP A 15 -34.78 -25.96 -12.37
N LYS A 16 -35.27 -25.78 -11.14
CA LYS A 16 -35.77 -24.49 -10.61
C LYS A 16 -34.68 -23.62 -9.98
N ILE A 17 -33.50 -24.18 -9.70
CA ILE A 17 -32.36 -23.40 -9.22
C ILE A 17 -31.67 -22.83 -10.46
N ALA A 18 -31.81 -21.51 -10.66
CA ALA A 18 -31.04 -20.81 -11.68
C ALA A 18 -29.57 -21.19 -11.51
N ARG A 19 -28.98 -21.82 -12.54
CA ARG A 19 -27.55 -22.18 -12.52
C ARG A 19 -26.76 -20.91 -12.15
N PRO A 20 -25.77 -21.00 -11.25
CA PRO A 20 -24.94 -19.85 -10.93
C PRO A 20 -24.38 -19.29 -12.24
N PRO A 21 -24.40 -17.96 -12.42
CA PRO A 21 -23.94 -17.35 -13.66
C PRO A 21 -22.54 -17.86 -13.99
N ASN A 22 -22.36 -18.38 -15.21
CA ASN A 22 -21.06 -18.84 -15.68
C ASN A 22 -20.10 -17.64 -15.67
N LEU A 23 -18.99 -17.77 -14.95
CA LEU A 23 -17.96 -16.73 -14.82
C LEU A 23 -17.49 -16.25 -16.20
N ASP A 24 -17.31 -17.16 -17.15
CA ASP A 24 -16.86 -16.81 -18.51
C ASP A 24 -17.89 -15.90 -19.20
N THR A 25 -19.18 -16.19 -19.05
CA THR A 25 -20.25 -15.35 -19.59
C THR A 25 -20.29 -13.98 -18.90
N ALA A 26 -20.04 -13.93 -17.58
CA ALA A 26 -19.99 -12.68 -16.84
C ALA A 26 -18.80 -11.81 -17.27
N VAL A 27 -17.62 -12.42 -17.46
CA VAL A 27 -16.41 -11.72 -17.92
C VAL A 27 -16.62 -11.14 -19.33
N ILE A 28 -17.17 -11.93 -20.26
CA ILE A 28 -17.43 -11.47 -21.63
C ILE A 28 -18.41 -10.30 -21.64
N LYS A 29 -19.50 -10.38 -20.87
CA LYS A 29 -20.48 -9.29 -20.74
C LYS A 29 -19.82 -8.01 -20.19
N LEU A 30 -19.01 -8.16 -19.15
CA LEU A 30 -18.34 -7.02 -18.53
C LEU A 30 -17.29 -6.40 -19.46
N GLN A 31 -16.52 -7.20 -20.20
CA GLN A 31 -15.60 -6.72 -21.25
C GLN A 31 -16.34 -5.91 -22.31
N GLN A 32 -17.47 -6.40 -22.81
CA GLN A 32 -18.29 -5.66 -23.78
C GLN A 32 -18.82 -4.35 -23.21
N LYS A 33 -19.26 -4.33 -21.95
CA LYS A 33 -19.75 -3.15 -21.24
C LYS A 33 -18.65 -2.11 -21.02
N THR A 34 -17.40 -2.54 -20.91
CA THR A 34 -16.26 -1.70 -20.49
C THR A 34 -15.30 -1.30 -21.62
N ARG A 35 -15.54 -1.78 -22.85
CA ARG A 35 -14.69 -1.54 -24.04
C ARG A 35 -14.49 -0.07 -24.41
N ASN A 36 -15.41 0.81 -24.05
CA ASN A 36 -15.36 2.24 -24.35
C ASN A 36 -15.15 3.10 -23.10
N ILE A 37 -14.85 2.48 -21.95
CA ILE A 37 -14.66 3.19 -20.68
C ILE A 37 -13.18 3.24 -20.39
N HIS A 38 -12.62 4.45 -20.33
CA HIS A 38 -11.20 4.65 -20.06
C HIS A 38 -10.84 4.19 -18.65
N ILE A 39 -9.70 3.51 -18.52
CA ILE A 39 -9.19 3.00 -17.24
C ILE A 39 -8.99 4.13 -16.20
N GLY A 40 -8.78 5.35 -16.69
CA GLY A 40 -8.66 6.57 -15.88
C GLY A 40 -9.80 6.78 -14.87
N PHE A 41 -11.01 6.30 -15.15
CA PHE A 41 -12.13 6.41 -14.21
C PHE A 41 -11.86 5.69 -12.88
N ILE A 42 -11.02 4.67 -12.85
CA ILE A 42 -10.63 3.97 -11.62
C ILE A 42 -9.88 4.91 -10.66
N PHE A 43 -9.23 5.96 -11.17
CA PHE A 43 -8.56 6.99 -10.37
C PHE A 43 -9.51 8.12 -9.93
N ASP A 44 -10.70 8.23 -10.53
CA ASP A 44 -11.68 9.29 -10.31
C ASP A 44 -12.79 8.81 -9.35
N GLY A 45 -12.46 8.78 -8.05
CA GLY A 45 -13.45 8.61 -6.98
C GLY A 45 -13.76 7.18 -6.51
N ASN A 46 -13.20 6.12 -7.12
CA ASN A 46 -13.34 4.74 -6.64
C ASN A 46 -12.00 4.08 -6.26
N GLN A 47 -11.40 4.59 -5.18
CA GLN A 47 -10.14 4.08 -4.65
C GLN A 47 -10.21 2.62 -4.19
N GLN A 48 -11.38 2.12 -3.78
CA GLN A 48 -11.53 0.75 -3.27
C GLN A 48 -11.28 -0.31 -4.36
N LEU A 49 -11.78 -0.07 -5.58
CA LEU A 49 -11.55 -0.97 -6.71
C LEU A 49 -10.08 -0.97 -7.12
N LEU A 50 -9.46 0.22 -7.19
CA LEU A 50 -8.04 0.36 -7.49
C LEU A 50 -7.17 -0.40 -6.48
N GLN A 51 -7.47 -0.23 -5.19
CA GLN A 51 -6.76 -0.92 -4.10
C GLN A 51 -6.92 -2.43 -4.19
N LEU A 52 -8.13 -2.92 -4.47
CA LEU A 52 -8.37 -4.36 -4.62
C LEU A 52 -7.52 -4.92 -5.77
N ILE A 53 -7.46 -4.22 -6.90
CA ILE A 53 -6.64 -4.63 -8.05
C ILE A 53 -5.15 -4.65 -7.66
N CYS A 54 -4.66 -3.58 -7.02
CA CYS A 54 -3.27 -3.49 -6.57
C CYS A 54 -2.91 -4.62 -5.60
N LEU A 55 -3.73 -4.83 -4.57
CA LEU A 55 -3.54 -5.89 -3.59
C LEU A 55 -3.42 -7.25 -4.28
N LEU A 56 -4.32 -7.57 -5.20
CA LEU A 56 -4.37 -8.89 -5.82
C LEU A 56 -3.23 -9.13 -6.81
N LEU A 57 -2.79 -8.12 -7.56
CA LEU A 57 -1.73 -8.27 -8.57
C LEU A 57 -0.32 -8.12 -7.99
N SER A 58 -0.14 -7.30 -6.97
CA SER A 58 1.15 -7.12 -6.30
C SER A 58 1.41 -8.17 -5.22
N SER A 59 0.35 -8.76 -4.61
CA SER A 59 0.54 -9.92 -3.73
C SER A 59 0.63 -11.20 -4.55
N THR A 60 1.77 -11.88 -4.45
CA THR A 60 1.92 -13.25 -4.95
C THR A 60 1.78 -14.19 -3.76
N PRO A 61 0.74 -15.03 -3.66
CA PRO A 61 0.60 -15.98 -2.57
C PRO A 61 1.83 -16.90 -2.51
N ALA A 62 2.42 -17.06 -1.32
CA ALA A 62 3.55 -17.96 -1.10
C ALA A 62 3.23 -19.39 -1.61
N GLY A 63 4.16 -19.99 -2.34
CA GLY A 63 4.05 -21.37 -2.84
C GLY A 63 3.37 -21.55 -4.20
N LYS A 64 3.00 -20.48 -4.92
CA LYS A 64 2.50 -20.56 -6.30
C LYS A 64 3.28 -19.65 -7.25
N LEU A 65 3.76 -20.22 -8.35
CA LEU A 65 4.39 -19.49 -9.46
C LEU A 65 3.29 -18.81 -10.31
N TYR A 66 2.77 -17.69 -9.81
CA TYR A 66 1.90 -16.84 -10.61
C TYR A 66 2.70 -15.73 -11.27
N LYS A 67 2.25 -15.37 -12.48
CA LYS A 67 2.66 -14.13 -13.14
C LYS A 67 2.22 -12.93 -12.31
N GLY A 68 3.16 -12.00 -12.10
CA GLY A 68 3.02 -10.87 -11.17
C GLY A 68 2.60 -9.58 -11.87
N TRP A 69 2.75 -8.46 -11.17
CA TRP A 69 2.47 -7.13 -11.70
C TRP A 69 3.34 -6.75 -12.91
N GLN A 70 4.55 -7.31 -13.05
CA GLN A 70 5.45 -7.07 -14.19
C GLN A 70 4.91 -7.71 -15.47
N ASP A 71 4.46 -8.97 -15.39
CA ASP A 71 3.80 -9.65 -16.50
C ASP A 71 2.51 -8.92 -16.88
N PHE A 72 1.73 -8.51 -15.87
CA PHE A 72 0.50 -7.74 -16.08
C PHE A 72 0.79 -6.42 -16.81
N GLY A 73 1.80 -5.67 -16.40
CA GLY A 73 2.20 -4.43 -17.06
C GLY A 73 2.71 -4.65 -18.48
N SER A 74 3.41 -5.77 -18.72
CA SER A 74 3.87 -6.15 -20.06
C SER A 74 2.68 -6.41 -21.00
N GLU A 75 1.65 -7.14 -20.54
CA GLU A 75 0.42 -7.36 -21.31
C GLU A 75 -0.38 -6.06 -21.56
N LEU A 76 -0.26 -5.08 -20.67
CA LEU A 76 -0.81 -3.73 -20.87
C LEU A 76 0.01 -2.85 -21.81
N GLY A 77 1.14 -3.35 -22.33
CA GLY A 77 1.98 -2.64 -23.29
C GLY A 77 3.00 -1.69 -22.68
N LEU A 78 3.34 -1.85 -21.39
CA LEU A 78 4.46 -1.12 -20.80
C LEU A 78 5.79 -1.70 -21.31
N THR A 79 6.74 -0.81 -21.57
CA THR A 79 8.11 -1.20 -21.95
C THR A 79 8.85 -1.81 -20.77
N ARG A 80 9.85 -2.64 -21.06
CA ARG A 80 10.72 -3.24 -20.06
C ARG A 80 11.39 -2.15 -19.20
N GLU A 81 11.81 -1.05 -19.81
CA GLU A 81 12.45 0.08 -19.14
C GLU A 81 11.50 0.77 -18.15
N GLN A 82 10.22 0.95 -18.52
CA GLN A 82 9.20 1.47 -17.60
C GLN A 82 8.97 0.52 -16.42
N LEU A 83 8.90 -0.80 -16.67
CA LEU A 83 8.71 -1.80 -15.62
C LEU A 83 9.89 -1.84 -14.65
N LEU A 84 11.13 -1.81 -15.15
CA LEU A 84 12.33 -1.73 -14.31
C LEU A 84 12.38 -0.41 -13.53
N CYS A 85 11.94 0.70 -14.14
CA CYS A 85 11.85 1.98 -13.45
C CYS A 85 10.83 1.93 -12.31
N ILE A 86 9.67 1.29 -12.52
CA ILE A 86 8.69 1.05 -11.45
C ILE A 86 9.31 0.20 -10.34
N GLU A 87 10.04 -0.87 -10.70
CA GLU A 87 10.65 -1.81 -9.76
C GLU A 87 11.79 -1.21 -8.92
N TYR A 88 12.61 -0.33 -9.51
CA TYR A 88 13.82 0.17 -8.84
C TYR A 88 13.73 1.62 -8.40
N ASN A 89 13.00 2.49 -9.12
CA ASN A 89 12.98 3.93 -8.86
C ASN A 89 11.69 4.40 -8.18
N PHE A 90 10.57 3.68 -8.34
CA PHE A 90 9.28 4.04 -7.73
C PHE A 90 8.82 3.08 -6.64
N LYS A 91 9.61 2.05 -6.35
CA LYS A 91 9.35 1.11 -5.26
C LYS A 91 9.30 1.82 -3.91
N GLY A 92 8.23 1.59 -3.16
CA GLY A 92 8.02 2.13 -1.81
C GLY A 92 7.30 3.47 -1.73
N LEU A 93 7.03 4.15 -2.85
CA LEU A 93 6.19 5.37 -2.87
C LEU A 93 4.70 5.04 -2.98
N GLN A 94 4.36 4.11 -3.88
CA GLN A 94 3.04 3.53 -4.07
C GLN A 94 3.21 2.06 -4.49
N ASP A 95 2.10 1.32 -4.54
CA ASP A 95 2.09 -0.05 -5.04
C ASP A 95 2.57 -0.15 -6.51
N PRO A 96 3.40 -1.14 -6.90
CA PRO A 96 3.87 -1.27 -8.28
C PRO A 96 2.74 -1.40 -9.32
N THR A 97 1.65 -2.12 -8.99
CA THR A 97 0.47 -2.24 -9.85
C THR A 97 -0.22 -0.88 -10.02
N TYR A 98 -0.20 -0.01 -9.00
CA TYR A 98 -0.70 1.35 -9.14
C TYR A 98 0.05 2.11 -10.23
N TYR A 99 1.38 2.06 -10.24
CA TYR A 99 2.18 2.73 -11.27
C TYR A 99 2.01 2.10 -12.65
N VAL A 100 1.82 0.78 -12.73
CA VAL A 100 1.48 0.10 -13.99
C VAL A 100 0.16 0.66 -14.55
N LEU A 101 -0.90 0.67 -13.74
CA LEU A 101 -2.21 1.16 -14.16
C LEU A 101 -2.18 2.64 -14.50
N LEU A 102 -1.44 3.44 -13.73
CA LEU A 102 -1.32 4.88 -13.95
C LEU A 102 -0.57 5.19 -15.25
N THR A 103 0.47 4.40 -15.55
CA THR A 103 1.24 4.49 -16.80
C THR A 103 0.38 4.06 -17.99
N PHE A 104 -0.31 2.93 -17.87
CA PHE A 104 -1.26 2.45 -18.88
C PHE A 104 -2.35 3.48 -19.14
N ALA A 105 -2.89 4.11 -18.10
CA ALA A 105 -3.92 5.16 -18.20
C ALA A 105 -3.49 6.39 -19.01
N GLN A 106 -2.20 6.58 -19.29
CA GLN A 106 -1.74 7.69 -20.13
C GLN A 106 -1.90 7.39 -21.63
N LEU A 107 -2.16 6.14 -22.02
CA LEU A 107 -2.37 5.76 -23.42
C LEU A 107 -3.79 6.17 -23.86
N SER A 108 -3.92 6.67 -25.09
CA SER A 108 -5.20 7.10 -25.69
C SER A 108 -6.26 6.00 -25.68
N GLU A 109 -5.83 4.77 -25.93
CA GLU A 109 -6.68 3.58 -26.05
C GLU A 109 -6.78 2.76 -24.75
N SER A 110 -6.49 3.34 -23.58
CA SER A 110 -6.46 2.60 -22.32
C SER A 110 -7.85 2.41 -21.70
N THR A 111 -8.45 1.24 -21.91
CA THR A 111 -9.83 0.91 -21.50
C THR A 111 -9.88 -0.15 -20.41
N ILE A 112 -11.00 -0.23 -19.68
CA ILE A 112 -11.18 -1.16 -18.55
C ILE A 112 -11.23 -2.63 -19.03
N ASP A 113 -11.76 -2.92 -20.21
CA ASP A 113 -11.78 -4.29 -20.76
C ASP A 113 -10.36 -4.84 -20.97
N LYS A 114 -9.41 -3.99 -21.38
CA LYS A 114 -8.00 -4.35 -21.56
C LYS A 114 -7.33 -4.78 -20.26
N LEU A 115 -7.76 -4.25 -19.10
CA LEU A 115 -7.34 -4.75 -17.80
C LEU A 115 -7.80 -6.19 -17.58
N LEU A 116 -9.05 -6.52 -17.93
CA LEU A 116 -9.60 -7.87 -17.79
C LEU A 116 -8.91 -8.85 -18.75
N ILE A 117 -8.63 -8.41 -19.97
CA ILE A 117 -7.87 -9.17 -20.97
C ILE A 117 -6.46 -9.47 -20.45
N ALA A 118 -5.72 -8.45 -19.99
CA ALA A 118 -4.38 -8.63 -19.44
C ALA A 118 -4.36 -9.64 -18.27
N CYS A 119 -5.31 -9.53 -17.31
CA CYS A 119 -5.45 -10.49 -16.21
C CYS A 119 -5.70 -11.93 -16.70
N ARG A 120 -6.48 -12.10 -17.77
CA ARG A 120 -6.77 -13.41 -18.38
C ARG A 120 -5.52 -13.98 -19.05
N ASP A 121 -4.78 -13.15 -19.77
CA ASP A 121 -3.64 -13.57 -20.57
C ASP A 121 -2.44 -13.95 -19.67
N ILE A 122 -2.29 -13.31 -18.51
CA ILE A 122 -1.38 -13.76 -17.44
C ILE A 122 -1.93 -14.92 -16.58
N LYS A 123 -3.11 -15.46 -16.92
CA LYS A 123 -3.80 -16.58 -16.24
C LYS A 123 -4.13 -16.32 -14.77
N ARG A 124 -4.35 -15.06 -14.38
CA ARG A 124 -4.76 -14.64 -13.04
C ARG A 124 -6.28 -14.61 -12.89
N PHE A 125 -6.90 -15.77 -13.09
CA PHE A 125 -8.36 -15.93 -12.95
C PHE A 125 -8.86 -15.68 -11.52
N ASP A 126 -7.99 -15.85 -10.52
CA ASP A 126 -8.25 -15.50 -9.12
C ASP A 126 -8.51 -14.00 -8.95
N VAL A 127 -7.78 -13.15 -9.68
CA VAL A 127 -7.97 -11.70 -9.69
C VAL A 127 -9.32 -11.38 -10.32
N ILE A 128 -9.57 -11.92 -11.52
CA ILE A 128 -10.82 -11.71 -12.27
C ILE A 128 -12.04 -12.05 -11.40
N ASN A 129 -12.04 -13.22 -10.76
CA ASN A 129 -13.11 -13.67 -9.87
C ASN A 129 -13.42 -12.68 -8.74
N ARG A 130 -12.39 -12.05 -8.17
CA ARG A 130 -12.55 -11.14 -7.03
C ARG A 130 -12.93 -9.73 -7.45
N ILE A 131 -12.51 -9.27 -8.63
CA ILE A 131 -12.79 -7.90 -9.08
C ILE A 131 -14.10 -7.78 -9.87
N ILE A 132 -14.64 -8.87 -10.45
CA ILE A 132 -15.77 -8.79 -11.39
C ILE A 132 -17.02 -8.14 -10.79
N GLY A 133 -17.41 -8.52 -9.56
CA GLY A 133 -18.56 -7.95 -8.86
C GLY A 133 -18.35 -6.48 -8.49
N PRO A 134 -17.26 -6.14 -7.76
CA PRO A 134 -16.92 -4.75 -7.45
C PRO A 134 -16.80 -3.85 -8.69
N LEU A 135 -16.25 -4.39 -9.79
CA LEU A 135 -16.12 -3.68 -11.05
C LEU A 135 -17.49 -3.44 -11.69
N ASP A 136 -18.38 -4.42 -11.76
CA ASP A 136 -19.72 -4.24 -12.35
C ASP A 136 -20.53 -3.17 -11.59
N VAL A 137 -20.50 -3.22 -10.25
CA VAL A 137 -21.12 -2.19 -9.38
C VAL A 137 -20.52 -0.81 -9.61
N PHE A 138 -19.21 -0.74 -9.85
CA PHE A 138 -18.55 0.53 -10.18
C PHE A 138 -19.02 1.06 -11.53
N ILE A 139 -19.07 0.23 -12.57
CA ILE A 139 -19.51 0.65 -13.90
C ILE A 139 -20.97 1.12 -13.87
N ASP A 140 -21.85 0.46 -13.11
CA ASP A 140 -23.25 0.89 -12.98
C ASP A 140 -23.41 2.26 -12.32
N LYS A 141 -22.47 2.65 -11.45
CA LYS A 141 -22.46 3.97 -10.80
C LYS A 141 -21.89 5.07 -11.69
N LEU A 142 -21.15 4.71 -12.74
CA LEU A 142 -20.64 5.70 -13.67
C LEU A 142 -21.82 6.28 -14.46
N SER A 143 -22.03 7.60 -14.36
CA SER A 143 -22.99 8.33 -15.20
C SER A 143 -22.42 8.50 -16.62
N VAL A 144 -22.28 7.37 -17.27
CA VAL A 144 -21.64 7.19 -18.57
C VAL A 144 -22.72 7.22 -19.65
N ASP A 145 -22.55 8.08 -20.66
CA ASP A 145 -23.49 8.17 -21.78
C ASP A 145 -23.32 6.97 -22.73
N PRO A 146 -24.29 6.05 -22.81
CA PRO A 146 -24.19 4.86 -23.66
C PRO A 146 -24.17 5.19 -25.16
N HIS A 147 -24.49 6.42 -25.57
CA HIS A 147 -24.50 6.86 -26.97
C HIS A 147 -23.19 7.52 -27.43
N CYS A 148 -22.20 7.67 -26.54
CA CYS A 148 -20.91 8.23 -26.93
C CYS A 148 -20.16 7.25 -27.87
N GLN A 149 -19.87 7.68 -29.11
CA GLN A 149 -19.19 6.86 -30.12
C GLN A 149 -17.68 6.66 -29.87
N GLY A 150 -17.12 7.28 -28.83
CA GLY A 150 -15.68 7.20 -28.49
C GLY A 150 -15.39 6.72 -27.07
N ILE A 151 -14.10 6.57 -26.76
CA ILE A 151 -13.65 6.24 -25.39
C ILE A 151 -14.00 7.39 -24.46
N GLN A 152 -14.83 7.11 -23.47
CA GLN A 152 -15.23 8.05 -22.44
C GLN A 152 -14.10 8.18 -21.43
N ARG A 153 -13.75 9.41 -21.06
CA ARG A 153 -12.61 9.71 -20.19
C ARG A 153 -13.05 10.48 -18.94
N PRO A 154 -12.36 10.30 -17.80
CA PRO A 154 -12.62 11.08 -16.60
C PRO A 154 -12.29 12.56 -16.84
N LYS A 155 -12.88 13.44 -16.01
CA LYS A 155 -12.60 14.89 -16.08
C LYS A 155 -11.17 15.21 -15.68
N THR A 156 -10.63 14.44 -14.74
CA THR A 156 -9.28 14.59 -14.23
C THR A 156 -8.58 13.25 -14.23
N LEU A 157 -7.35 13.23 -14.74
CA LEU A 157 -6.47 12.07 -14.69
C LEU A 157 -5.19 12.46 -13.94
N PRO A 158 -4.75 11.68 -12.93
CA PRO A 158 -3.46 11.90 -12.31
C PRO A 158 -2.34 11.77 -13.34
N ARG A 159 -1.31 12.62 -13.21
CA ARG A 159 -0.16 12.61 -14.11
C ARG A 159 0.88 11.61 -13.63
N VAL A 160 1.39 10.80 -14.57
CA VAL A 160 2.52 9.91 -14.31
C VAL A 160 3.85 10.69 -14.34
N PRO A 161 4.87 10.28 -13.55
CA PRO A 161 6.24 10.80 -13.69
C PRO A 161 6.74 10.75 -15.13
N LEU A 162 7.53 11.76 -15.55
CA LEU A 162 7.98 11.92 -16.94
C LEU A 162 8.65 10.67 -17.53
N VAL A 163 9.47 9.98 -16.72
CA VAL A 163 10.18 8.75 -17.11
C VAL A 163 9.24 7.58 -17.46
N LEU A 164 8.01 7.62 -16.98
CA LEU A 164 6.99 6.60 -17.26
C LEU A 164 6.03 7.02 -18.37
N LYS A 165 6.14 8.24 -18.93
CA LYS A 165 5.26 8.63 -20.02
C LYS A 165 5.52 7.79 -21.27
N PRO A 166 4.48 7.36 -21.98
CA PRO A 166 4.63 6.71 -23.28
C PRO A 166 5.44 7.61 -24.24
N LEU A 167 6.37 7.03 -24.98
CA LEU A 167 7.21 7.74 -25.95
C LEU A 167 6.45 8.10 -27.24
N ILE A 168 5.21 7.62 -27.41
CA ILE A 168 4.41 7.84 -28.61
C ILE A 168 3.71 9.20 -28.49
N SER A 169 4.11 10.10 -29.39
CA SER A 169 3.55 11.43 -29.59
C SER A 169 2.23 11.31 -30.36
N GLU A 170 1.10 11.63 -29.72
CA GLU A 170 -0.13 11.98 -30.43
C GLU A 170 -0.81 13.18 -29.76
N ASN A 171 -0.71 14.31 -30.47
CA ASN A 171 -1.60 15.48 -30.49
C ASN A 171 -2.25 15.91 -29.16
N ILE A 172 -1.49 16.73 -28.42
CA ILE A 172 -2.02 17.58 -27.34
C ILE A 172 -2.97 18.61 -27.98
N CYS A 173 -4.28 18.38 -27.84
CA CYS A 173 -5.23 19.47 -27.93
C CYS A 173 -4.94 20.41 -26.76
N SER A 174 -4.32 21.55 -27.10
CA SER A 174 -3.89 22.56 -26.17
C SER A 174 -5.10 23.18 -25.50
N THR A 175 -5.29 22.91 -24.21
CA THR A 175 -6.04 23.80 -23.33
C THR A 175 -5.14 24.21 -22.18
N ASN A 176 -4.61 25.43 -22.30
CA ASN A 176 -3.88 26.11 -21.24
C ASN A 176 -4.76 26.17 -19.98
N PRO A 177 -4.19 25.98 -18.77
CA PRO A 177 -4.93 26.22 -17.54
C PRO A 177 -5.02 27.73 -17.28
N PRO A 178 -6.17 28.28 -16.84
CA PRO A 178 -6.16 29.60 -16.23
C PRO A 178 -5.58 29.49 -14.82
N ILE A 179 -4.41 30.11 -14.65
CA ILE A 179 -3.85 30.44 -13.34
C ILE A 179 -4.85 31.36 -12.63
N LYS A 180 -5.50 30.88 -11.56
CA LYS A 180 -6.17 31.73 -10.59
C LYS A 180 -5.34 31.84 -9.32
N LYS A 181 -4.82 33.06 -9.09
CA LYS A 181 -4.44 33.59 -7.78
C LYS A 181 -5.69 33.84 -6.92
N LEU A 182 -5.45 33.97 -5.61
CA LEU A 182 -6.29 34.43 -4.46
C LEU A 182 -6.69 33.27 -3.53
N SER A 183 -6.70 33.40 -2.21
CA SER A 183 -6.28 34.46 -1.28
C SER A 183 -6.35 33.87 0.13
N SER A 184 -5.61 34.49 1.03
CA SER A 184 -5.58 34.32 2.48
C SER A 184 -6.90 34.65 3.23
N LEU A 185 -6.89 34.27 4.52
CA LEU A 185 -7.84 34.53 5.64
C LEU A 185 -9.04 33.58 5.75
N ASN A 186 -9.47 33.08 6.92
CA ASN A 186 -8.94 33.15 8.28
C ASN A 186 -9.57 32.05 9.17
N SER A 187 -8.86 31.81 10.27
CA SER A 187 -9.16 31.05 11.49
C SER A 187 -10.59 31.04 12.05
N THR A 188 -10.93 29.92 12.70
CA THR A 188 -11.63 29.96 14.01
C THR A 188 -11.00 28.97 14.99
N SER A 189 -10.47 29.54 16.04
CA SER A 189 -9.83 28.96 17.22
C SER A 189 -10.81 28.33 18.21
N GLN A 190 -10.36 27.32 18.96
CA GLN A 190 -10.51 27.11 20.43
C GLN A 190 -10.22 25.62 20.76
N LYS A 191 -9.42 25.19 21.76
CA LYS A 191 -9.01 25.76 23.06
C LYS A 191 -7.59 25.31 23.42
N LYS A 192 -6.81 26.24 24.00
CA LYS A 192 -5.53 26.01 24.68
C LYS A 192 -5.74 25.22 25.98
N LYS A 193 -4.92 24.19 26.19
CA LYS A 193 -4.39 23.82 27.52
C LYS A 193 -2.87 23.95 27.50
N VAL A 194 -2.35 24.32 28.65
CA VAL A 194 -1.07 25.00 28.89
C VAL A 194 0.02 24.00 29.27
N ASN A 195 1.26 24.30 28.84
CA ASN A 195 2.57 23.78 29.26
C ASN A 195 2.95 22.33 28.87
N GLU A 196 3.39 22.13 27.63
CA GLU A 196 4.27 21.00 27.30
C GLU A 196 5.40 21.46 26.39
N ARG A 197 6.62 20.97 26.65
CA ARG A 197 7.80 21.22 25.82
C ARG A 197 7.44 20.89 24.37
N SER A 198 7.36 21.89 23.48
CA SER A 198 6.88 21.65 22.11
C SER A 198 7.94 20.91 21.31
N TYR A 199 7.84 19.58 21.25
CA TYR A 199 8.63 18.80 20.30
C TYR A 199 8.23 19.16 18.87
N GLY A 200 9.20 19.23 17.96
CA GLY A 200 8.94 19.47 16.53
C GLY A 200 8.29 18.26 15.85
N SER A 201 8.60 17.07 16.36
CA SER A 201 8.02 15.79 15.96
C SER A 201 8.17 14.80 17.13
N ILE A 202 7.30 13.81 17.22
CA ILE A 202 7.39 12.69 18.16
C ILE A 202 7.52 11.41 17.34
N VAL A 203 8.47 10.55 17.67
CA VAL A 203 8.72 9.30 16.96
C VAL A 203 8.76 8.13 17.92
N MET A 204 8.34 6.96 17.45
CA MET A 204 8.51 5.69 18.16
C MET A 204 9.61 4.88 17.49
N LEU A 205 10.62 4.46 18.24
CA LEU A 205 11.62 3.52 17.73
C LEU A 205 11.17 2.07 18.01
N THR A 206 11.43 1.17 17.07
CA THR A 206 11.26 -0.27 17.28
C THR A 206 12.49 -1.00 16.76
N PHE A 207 13.07 -1.86 17.59
CA PHE A 207 14.36 -2.48 17.34
C PHE A 207 14.50 -3.78 18.14
N THR A 208 15.32 -4.69 17.64
CA THR A 208 15.77 -5.88 18.37
C THR A 208 17.10 -5.62 19.09
N LYS A 209 17.60 -6.60 19.85
CA LYS A 209 18.82 -6.46 20.67
C LYS A 209 20.05 -5.99 19.88
N ASP A 210 20.20 -6.48 18.65
CA ASP A 210 21.28 -6.09 17.72
C ASP A 210 21.13 -4.66 17.15
N GLY A 211 20.00 -4.00 17.37
CA GLY A 211 19.76 -2.60 17.01
C GLY A 211 19.85 -1.61 18.18
N GLU A 212 20.16 -2.07 19.39
CA GLU A 212 20.09 -1.25 20.61
C GLU A 212 21.11 -0.08 20.63
N ASP A 213 22.34 -0.33 20.23
CA ASP A 213 23.36 0.73 20.19
C ASP A 213 23.02 1.81 19.16
N ILE A 214 22.45 1.39 18.02
CA ILE A 214 22.00 2.29 16.95
C ILE A 214 20.80 3.09 17.44
N SER A 215 19.84 2.47 18.13
CA SER A 215 18.68 3.17 18.68
C SER A 215 19.08 4.23 19.70
N ARG A 216 20.07 3.93 20.56
CA ARG A 216 20.64 4.87 21.54
C ARG A 216 21.29 6.06 20.85
N ASN A 217 22.06 5.83 19.78
CA ASN A 217 22.69 6.90 19.00
C ASN A 217 21.65 7.79 18.31
N ILE A 218 20.66 7.20 17.65
CA ILE A 218 19.54 7.94 17.02
C ILE A 218 18.80 8.79 18.06
N CYS A 219 18.52 8.23 19.25
CA CYS A 219 17.89 8.98 20.33
C CYS A 219 18.67 10.23 20.71
N GLN A 220 20.00 10.12 20.84
CA GLN A 220 20.84 11.26 21.16
C GLN A 220 20.79 12.32 20.05
N ILE A 221 20.84 11.91 18.78
CA ILE A 221 20.76 12.81 17.63
C ILE A 221 19.42 13.57 17.62
N PHE A 222 18.31 12.84 17.79
CA PHE A 222 16.95 13.39 17.78
C PHE A 222 16.67 14.32 18.96
N ARG A 223 17.13 13.95 20.16
CA ARG A 223 16.96 14.76 21.38
C ARG A 223 17.83 16.02 21.40
N LYS A 224 18.90 16.08 20.58
CA LYS A 224 19.78 17.25 20.41
C LYS A 224 19.25 18.27 19.38
N GLN A 225 18.25 17.92 18.57
CA GLN A 225 17.70 18.83 17.57
C GLN A 225 17.04 20.07 18.17
N ASN A 226 16.91 21.13 17.36
CA ASN A 226 16.12 22.31 17.70
C ASN A 226 15.18 22.67 16.53
N PRO A 227 13.85 22.47 16.67
CA PRO A 227 13.15 21.93 17.84
C PRO A 227 13.50 20.46 18.10
N LYS A 228 13.41 20.03 19.37
CA LYS A 228 13.71 18.64 19.76
C LYS A 228 12.73 17.66 19.13
N ILE A 229 13.21 16.47 18.79
CA ILE A 229 12.35 15.35 18.43
C ILE A 229 12.12 14.50 19.69
N GLY A 230 10.85 14.30 20.06
CA GLY A 230 10.46 13.38 21.12
C GLY A 230 10.67 11.95 20.65
N VAL A 231 11.29 11.11 21.46
CA VAL A 231 11.58 9.71 21.09
C VAL A 231 11.00 8.79 22.14
N LEU A 232 10.12 7.89 21.70
CA LEU A 232 9.47 6.87 22.50
C LEU A 232 10.19 5.54 22.30
N ILE A 233 10.69 4.99 23.40
CA ILE A 233 11.27 3.66 23.55
C ILE A 233 10.45 2.94 24.62
N LEU A 234 10.01 1.71 24.36
CA LEU A 234 9.13 0.98 25.28
C LEU A 234 9.83 0.64 26.59
N GLN A 235 11.11 0.25 26.56
CA GLN A 235 11.88 -0.02 27.77
C GLN A 235 12.00 1.23 28.66
N GLU A 236 12.07 2.44 28.09
CA GLU A 236 12.09 3.68 28.90
C GLU A 236 10.72 3.97 29.57
N GLN A 237 9.65 3.28 29.16
CA GLN A 237 8.27 3.42 29.68
C GLN A 237 7.81 2.22 30.51
N GLU A 238 8.74 1.37 30.95
CA GLU A 238 8.48 0.10 31.64
C GLU A 238 7.40 0.16 32.73
N LYS A 239 7.40 1.22 33.55
CA LYS A 239 6.42 1.42 34.64
C LYS A 239 4.96 1.50 34.16
N PHE A 240 4.72 2.03 32.96
CA PHE A 240 3.37 2.17 32.38
C PHE A 240 2.96 0.94 31.57
N VAL A 241 3.95 0.16 31.12
CA VAL A 241 3.75 -1.01 30.27
C VAL A 241 3.20 -2.20 31.09
N TYR A 242 3.60 -2.38 32.36
CA TYR A 242 3.23 -3.56 33.14
C TYR A 242 1.76 -3.68 33.58
N SER A 243 0.96 -2.61 33.54
CA SER A 243 -0.45 -2.68 33.96
C SER A 243 -1.41 -3.01 32.81
N ARG A 244 -1.16 -2.49 31.60
CA ARG A 244 -2.01 -2.65 30.39
C ARG A 244 -1.19 -2.44 29.11
N VAL A 245 -0.32 -3.39 28.82
CA VAL A 245 0.70 -3.23 27.76
C VAL A 245 0.13 -2.94 26.37
N GLU A 246 -0.88 -3.68 25.93
CA GLU A 246 -1.42 -3.51 24.57
C GLU A 246 -2.12 -2.15 24.42
N GLU A 247 -2.98 -1.77 25.38
CA GLU A 247 -3.63 -0.45 25.40
C GLU A 247 -2.59 0.68 25.39
N PHE A 248 -1.55 0.57 26.20
CA PHE A 248 -0.48 1.57 26.27
C PHE A 248 0.29 1.67 24.94
N ILE A 249 0.68 0.53 24.36
CA ILE A 249 1.39 0.51 23.08
C ILE A 249 0.50 1.10 21.98
N ASP A 250 -0.78 0.73 21.92
CA ASP A 250 -1.74 1.25 20.96
C ASP A 250 -1.90 2.77 21.05
N ASP A 251 -2.00 3.30 22.27
CA ASP A 251 -2.13 4.73 22.51
C ASP A 251 -0.86 5.48 22.11
N CYS A 252 0.32 4.95 22.46
CA CYS A 252 1.60 5.50 22.03
C CYS A 252 1.72 5.47 20.50
N PHE A 253 1.39 4.32 19.90
CA PHE A 253 1.43 4.11 18.46
C PHE A 253 0.53 5.08 17.72
N LYS A 254 -0.63 5.48 18.25
CA LYS A 254 -1.52 6.50 17.65
C LYS A 254 -1.02 7.93 17.82
N GLN A 255 -0.30 8.22 18.90
CA GLN A 255 0.11 9.58 19.27
C GLN A 255 1.39 10.07 18.59
N VAL A 256 2.29 9.15 18.19
CA VAL A 256 3.54 9.53 17.51
C VAL A 256 3.30 10.03 16.09
N ASN A 257 4.17 10.89 15.57
CA ASN A 257 4.14 11.31 14.17
C ASN A 257 4.71 10.24 13.24
N TYR A 258 5.82 9.59 13.62
CA TYR A 258 6.46 8.54 12.83
C TYR A 258 6.79 7.31 13.68
N ILE A 259 6.75 6.13 13.04
CA ILE A 259 7.28 4.88 13.58
C ILE A 259 8.56 4.55 12.81
N ILE A 260 9.65 4.28 13.52
CA ILE A 260 10.98 4.09 12.94
C ILE A 260 11.51 2.72 13.34
N PRO A 261 11.27 1.69 12.50
CA PRO A 261 11.94 0.40 12.63
C PRO A 261 13.42 0.51 12.28
N ILE A 262 14.28 -0.04 13.14
CA ILE A 262 15.70 -0.23 12.84
C ILE A 262 15.86 -1.63 12.27
N LEU A 263 16.04 -1.70 10.95
CA LEU A 263 16.05 -2.95 10.19
C LEU A 263 17.44 -3.59 10.22
N THR A 264 17.74 -4.26 11.32
CA THR A 264 18.87 -5.18 11.45
C THR A 264 18.50 -6.58 10.93
N THR A 265 19.50 -7.46 10.74
CA THR A 265 19.26 -8.88 10.44
C THR A 265 18.41 -9.54 11.54
N GLY A 266 18.65 -9.21 12.81
CA GLY A 266 17.84 -9.69 13.94
C GLY A 266 16.39 -9.22 13.87
N TYR A 267 16.14 -7.97 13.47
CA TYR A 267 14.78 -7.44 13.33
C TYR A 267 14.00 -8.22 12.26
N ILE A 268 14.60 -8.41 11.09
CA ILE A 268 14.00 -9.12 9.95
C ILE A 268 13.72 -10.58 10.31
N ASN A 269 14.68 -11.26 10.94
CA ASN A 269 14.50 -12.63 11.38
C ASN A 269 13.38 -12.75 12.42
N HIS A 270 13.27 -11.78 13.33
CA HIS A 270 12.28 -11.80 14.38
C HIS A 270 10.85 -11.61 13.86
N ILE A 271 10.63 -10.68 12.92
CA ILE A 271 9.29 -10.48 12.32
C ILE A 271 8.87 -11.62 11.39
N ASN A 272 9.83 -12.37 10.83
CA ASN A 272 9.57 -13.51 9.95
C ASN A 272 9.52 -14.85 10.68
N ASN A 273 9.62 -14.87 12.03
CA ASN A 273 9.68 -16.07 12.86
C ASN A 273 10.81 -17.05 12.45
N LEU A 274 11.95 -16.53 11.99
CA LEU A 274 13.11 -17.34 11.61
C LEU A 274 14.05 -17.63 12.79
N THR A 275 13.77 -17.07 13.97
CA THR A 275 14.47 -17.38 15.22
C THR A 275 13.87 -18.62 15.88
N ASN A 276 14.71 -19.58 16.26
CA ASN A 276 14.28 -20.77 16.99
C ASN A 276 13.65 -20.39 18.33
N ASN A 277 12.51 -21.00 18.67
CA ASN A 277 11.73 -20.74 19.90
C ASN A 277 12.53 -20.88 21.23
N HIS A 278 13.73 -21.44 21.19
CA HIS A 278 14.59 -21.60 22.37
C HIS A 278 15.23 -20.30 22.88
N ASP A 279 15.30 -19.24 22.07
CA ASP A 279 15.82 -17.93 22.52
C ASP A 279 14.75 -17.09 23.23
N GLU A 280 13.45 -17.35 23.01
CA GLU A 280 12.34 -16.54 23.56
C GLU A 280 12.24 -16.64 25.11
N GLU A 281 12.69 -17.74 25.72
CA GLU A 281 12.67 -17.92 27.18
C GLU A 281 13.70 -17.04 27.93
N ASN A 282 14.77 -16.60 27.27
CA ASN A 282 15.80 -15.73 27.86
C ASN A 282 15.69 -14.24 27.47
N LEU A 283 14.70 -13.87 26.64
CA LEU A 283 14.49 -12.50 26.12
C LEU A 283 13.45 -11.69 26.92
N VAL A 284 13.02 -12.20 28.07
CA VAL A 284 11.89 -11.67 28.87
C VAL A 284 12.11 -10.25 29.42
N SER A 285 13.34 -9.73 29.47
CA SER A 285 13.63 -8.45 30.14
C SER A 285 13.54 -7.20 29.27
N ASN A 286 13.64 -7.28 27.94
CA ASN A 286 13.62 -6.09 27.08
C ASN A 286 12.26 -5.94 26.36
N LEU A 287 11.52 -4.91 26.75
CA LEU A 287 10.19 -4.61 26.20
C LEU A 287 10.23 -4.25 24.71
N ASP A 288 11.24 -3.50 24.25
CA ASP A 288 11.36 -3.12 22.85
C ASP A 288 11.53 -4.36 21.97
N HIS A 289 12.35 -5.33 22.39
CA HIS A 289 12.51 -6.60 21.70
C HIS A 289 11.22 -7.43 21.74
N LYS A 290 10.65 -7.61 22.93
CA LYS A 290 9.46 -8.45 23.16
C LYS A 290 8.26 -8.05 22.29
N TYR A 291 8.07 -6.75 22.07
CA TYR A 291 6.90 -6.23 21.36
C TYR A 291 7.14 -5.91 19.89
N VAL A 292 8.29 -6.25 19.31
CA VAL A 292 8.56 -6.04 17.86
C VAL A 292 7.48 -6.67 16.98
N LYS A 293 7.09 -7.93 17.23
CA LYS A 293 6.05 -8.62 16.43
C LYS A 293 4.69 -7.94 16.53
N TYR A 294 4.35 -7.43 17.70
CA TYR A 294 3.10 -6.71 17.95
C TYR A 294 3.08 -5.38 17.21
N LEU A 295 4.14 -4.57 17.36
CA LEU A 295 4.31 -3.31 16.63
C LEU A 295 4.30 -3.52 15.12
N TYR A 296 4.96 -4.57 14.63
CA TYR A 296 4.92 -4.92 13.20
C TYR A 296 3.50 -5.26 12.73
N SER A 297 2.71 -5.94 13.56
CA SER A 297 1.30 -6.20 13.25
C SER A 297 0.47 -4.90 13.22
N LEU A 298 0.71 -3.96 14.14
CA LEU A 298 0.10 -2.64 14.11
C LEU A 298 0.49 -1.83 12.86
N MET A 299 1.77 -1.86 12.47
CA MET A 299 2.26 -1.21 11.25
C MET A 299 1.58 -1.77 9.99
N ARG A 300 1.45 -3.09 9.87
CA ARG A 300 0.72 -3.72 8.75
C ARG A 300 -0.75 -3.37 8.77
N PHE A 301 -1.38 -3.40 9.94
CA PHE A 301 -2.79 -3.02 10.09
C PHE A 301 -3.03 -1.57 9.70
N GLU A 302 -2.19 -0.64 10.16
CA GLU A 302 -2.26 0.77 9.78
C GLU A 302 -2.04 0.96 8.27
N TYR A 303 -1.05 0.29 7.70
CA TYR A 303 -0.82 0.32 6.25
C TYR A 303 -2.06 -0.13 5.47
N CYS A 304 -2.67 -1.26 5.85
CA CYS A 304 -3.92 -1.73 5.23
C CYS A 304 -5.08 -0.76 5.44
N LYS A 305 -5.23 -0.20 6.65
CA LYS A 305 -6.27 0.76 7.01
C LYS A 305 -6.13 2.08 6.24
N ASN A 306 -4.90 2.50 5.99
CA ASN A 306 -4.57 3.73 5.27
C ASN A 306 -4.42 3.47 3.77
N ASN A 307 -5.18 2.51 3.22
CA ASN A 307 -5.22 2.27 1.77
C ASN A 307 -3.84 1.94 1.18
N CYS A 308 -3.03 1.17 1.89
CA CYS A 308 -1.65 0.85 1.50
C CYS A 308 -0.73 2.07 1.34
N HIS A 309 -1.08 3.21 1.95
CA HIS A 309 -0.19 4.37 2.03
C HIS A 309 0.68 4.25 3.27
N ASN A 310 1.98 4.38 3.06
CA ASN A 310 2.94 4.40 4.14
C ASN A 310 3.25 5.84 4.55
N ASP A 311 2.36 6.46 5.32
CA ASP A 311 2.52 7.88 5.71
C ASP A 311 3.47 8.05 6.91
N ARG A 312 3.57 7.04 7.78
CA ARG A 312 4.20 7.17 9.11
C ARG A 312 5.35 6.22 9.38
N ILE A 313 5.48 5.11 8.65
CA ILE A 313 6.55 4.13 8.91
C ILE A 313 7.79 4.52 8.08
N ARG A 314 8.88 4.87 8.75
CA ARG A 314 10.14 5.30 8.11
C ARG A 314 11.29 4.54 8.73
N CYS A 315 11.77 3.53 8.03
CA CYS A 315 12.77 2.60 8.53
C CYS A 315 14.19 3.16 8.43
N ILE A 316 15.07 2.74 9.34
CA ILE A 316 16.51 3.02 9.27
C ILE A 316 17.25 1.69 9.13
N VAL A 317 18.17 1.64 8.17
CA VAL A 317 18.98 0.45 7.88
C VAL A 317 20.43 0.74 8.24
N PRO A 318 21.03 -0.02 9.17
CA PRO A 318 22.47 0.04 9.41
C PRO A 318 23.23 -0.34 8.13
N ASN A 319 24.39 0.28 7.90
CA ASN A 319 25.09 0.14 6.62
C ASN A 319 25.50 -1.34 6.36
N GLU A 320 25.84 -2.04 7.44
CA GLU A 320 26.18 -3.47 7.47
C GLU A 320 25.01 -4.40 7.10
N ASN A 321 23.76 -3.99 7.32
CA ASN A 321 22.56 -4.80 7.03
C ASN A 321 21.90 -4.45 5.69
N LEU A 322 22.47 -3.54 4.89
CA LEU A 322 21.85 -3.09 3.65
C LEU A 322 21.59 -4.22 2.65
N LEU A 323 22.55 -5.13 2.48
CA LEU A 323 22.41 -6.25 1.56
C LEU A 323 21.30 -7.22 2.00
N ASP A 324 21.17 -7.44 3.31
CA ASP A 324 20.13 -8.31 3.86
C ASP A 324 18.74 -7.69 3.65
N VAL A 325 18.59 -6.39 3.91
CA VAL A 325 17.34 -5.65 3.68
C VAL A 325 16.94 -5.63 2.21
N ILE A 326 17.91 -5.43 1.29
CA ILE A 326 17.63 -5.40 -0.15
C ILE A 326 17.18 -6.77 -0.66
N LYS A 327 17.77 -7.85 -0.13
CA LYS A 327 17.45 -9.23 -0.51
C LYS A 327 16.19 -9.76 0.18
N ALA A 328 15.84 -9.21 1.33
CA ALA A 328 14.67 -9.62 2.08
C ALA A 328 13.38 -9.23 1.36
N ASP A 329 12.43 -10.17 1.28
CA ASP A 329 11.07 -9.91 0.82
C ASP A 329 10.27 -9.22 1.94
N LEU A 330 10.59 -7.95 2.20
CA LEU A 330 9.96 -7.16 3.25
C LEU A 330 8.57 -6.71 2.84
N HIS A 331 7.63 -6.71 3.78
CA HIS A 331 6.31 -6.14 3.57
C HIS A 331 6.41 -4.65 3.16
N PRO A 332 5.56 -4.14 2.24
CA PRO A 332 5.64 -2.77 1.74
C PRO A 332 5.73 -1.67 2.80
N CYS A 333 5.10 -1.86 3.97
CA CYS A 333 5.20 -0.90 5.08
C CYS A 333 6.63 -0.71 5.65
N LEU A 334 7.55 -1.64 5.41
CA LEU A 334 8.95 -1.56 5.83
C LEU A 334 9.91 -1.16 4.69
N GLN A 335 9.40 -0.97 3.48
CA GLN A 335 10.23 -0.67 2.31
C GLN A 335 10.62 0.81 2.21
N ALA A 336 9.97 1.70 2.98
CA ALA A 336 10.34 3.11 3.08
C ALA A 336 11.52 3.28 4.06
N TRP A 337 12.72 2.90 3.63
CA TRP A 337 13.90 2.86 4.48
C TRP A 337 15.02 3.82 4.04
N PHE A 338 15.84 4.23 5.01
CA PHE A 338 16.96 5.16 4.84
C PHE A 338 18.23 4.55 5.44
N LYS A 339 19.39 4.84 4.87
CA LYS A 339 20.64 4.39 5.44
C LYS A 339 20.91 5.14 6.75
N TYR A 340 21.49 4.46 7.73
CA TYR A 340 21.93 5.10 8.97
C TYR A 340 22.98 6.20 8.70
N SER A 341 23.79 6.06 7.64
CA SER A 341 24.70 7.11 7.18
C SER A 341 23.99 8.41 6.75
N ASP A 342 22.71 8.33 6.37
CA ASP A 342 21.89 9.47 5.94
C ASP A 342 21.00 10.01 7.09
N ILE A 343 21.40 9.81 8.35
CA ILE A 343 20.58 10.19 9.52
C ILE A 343 20.34 11.70 9.63
N ASP A 344 21.30 12.53 9.20
CA ASP A 344 21.14 13.99 9.24
C ASP A 344 20.05 14.52 8.30
N PRO A 345 20.05 14.19 6.99
CA PRO A 345 18.96 14.58 6.10
C PRO A 345 17.63 13.91 6.50
N PHE A 346 17.66 12.67 7.00
CA PHE A 346 16.48 12.01 7.56
C PHE A 346 15.85 12.82 8.70
N THR A 347 16.67 13.27 9.64
CA THR A 347 16.25 14.07 10.81
C THR A 347 15.57 15.37 10.39
N LYS A 348 16.11 16.05 9.38
CA LYS A 348 15.51 17.27 8.81
C LYS A 348 14.14 16.99 8.21
N ASN A 349 13.97 15.88 7.49
CA ASN A 349 12.70 15.51 6.89
C ASN A 349 11.63 15.15 7.94
N ILE A 350 12.02 14.48 9.02
CA ILE A 350 11.13 14.20 10.17
C ILE A 350 10.60 15.50 10.79
N LEU A 351 11.48 16.49 11.00
CA LEU A 351 11.10 17.79 11.56
C LEU A 351 10.18 18.60 10.64
N LEU A 352 10.43 18.54 9.33
CA LEU A 352 9.65 19.24 8.32
C LEU A 352 8.36 18.50 7.93
N LYS A 353 8.15 17.28 8.43
CA LYS A 353 7.04 16.38 8.08
C LYS A 353 6.87 16.23 6.56
N LYS A 354 7.99 16.05 5.85
CA LYS A 354 8.08 16.07 4.37
C LYS A 354 7.96 14.70 3.72
N PHE A 355 7.61 13.70 4.50
CA PHE A 355 7.66 12.30 4.11
C PHE A 355 6.33 11.76 3.64
#